data_AF-A0A0F8W156-F1
#
_entry.id   AF-A0A0F8W156-F1
#
_cell.length_a   1.000
_cell.length_b   1.000
_cell.length_c   1.000
_cell.angle_alpha   90.00
_cell.angle_beta   90.00
_cell.angle_gamma   90.00
#
_symmetry.space_group_name_H-M   'P 1'
#
loop_
_entity.id
_entity.type
_entity.pdbx_description
1 polymer ?
#
loop_
_entity_poly.entity_id
_entity_poly.type
_entity_poly.pdbx_seq_one_letter_code
_entity_poly.pdbx_strand_id
1 'polypeptide(L)' 'MCCMWSTDAPPDIIEGTEPFVDIEAAFGITIDDDEALNLYDMVLGEAVLRIMELQKEQW' A
#
# COMPACT_ATOMS: atom_id res chain seq x y z
N MET A 1 8.10 7.20 -5.46
CA MET A 1 8.81 6.57 -4.34
C MET A 1 8.30 7.12 -3.03
N CYS A 2 7.38 6.39 -2.42
CA CYS A 2 6.83 6.68 -1.10
C CYS A 2 7.90 6.50 -0.02
N CYS A 3 7.94 7.42 0.94
CA CYS A 3 8.94 7.51 2.02
C CYS A 3 8.81 6.43 3.12
N MET A 4 8.08 5.34 2.87
CA MET A 4 7.70 4.35 3.90
C MET A 4 8.79 3.29 4.13
N TRP A 5 9.68 3.08 3.15
CA TRP A 5 10.81 2.16 3.28
C TRP A 5 12.14 2.87 3.05
N SER A 6 13.16 2.40 3.77
CA SER A 6 14.53 2.81 3.48
C SER A 6 14.94 2.27 2.11
N THR A 7 15.43 3.14 1.23
CA THR A 7 15.97 2.77 -0.08
C THR A 7 17.22 1.88 0.03
N ASP A 8 17.84 1.80 1.21
CA ASP A 8 19.07 1.05 1.46
C ASP A 8 18.82 -0.44 1.77
N ALA A 9 17.62 -0.81 2.20
CA ALA A 9 17.24 -2.19 2.51
C ALA A 9 15.72 -2.39 2.30
N PRO A 10 15.24 -2.31 1.04
CA PRO A 10 13.85 -2.62 0.77
C PRO A 10 13.60 -4.09 1.13
N PRO A 11 12.48 -4.40 1.78
CA PRO A 11 12.15 -5.79 2.11
C PRO A 11 11.89 -6.58 0.81
N ASP A 12 12.27 -7.85 0.81
CA ASP A 12 12.06 -8.74 -0.35
C ASP A 12 10.57 -8.99 -0.64
N ILE A 13 9.72 -8.88 0.40
CA ILE A 13 8.25 -8.94 0.33
C ILE A 13 7.71 -7.72 1.05
N ILE A 14 6.87 -6.96 0.36
CA ILE A 14 6.24 -5.74 0.87
C ILE A 14 4.80 -5.99 1.37
N GLU A 15 4.12 -7.03 0.88
CA GLU A 15 2.81 -7.43 1.41
C GLU A 15 2.92 -7.78 2.90
N GLY A 16 1.90 -7.42 3.68
CA GLY A 16 1.82 -7.74 5.11
C GLY A 16 2.90 -7.07 5.97
N THR A 17 3.67 -6.13 5.42
CA THR A 17 4.57 -5.28 6.20
C THR A 17 3.78 -4.28 7.06
N GLU A 18 4.35 -3.84 8.17
CA GLU A 18 3.69 -2.88 9.09
C GLU A 18 3.05 -1.68 8.39
N PRO A 19 3.71 -1.01 7.41
CA PRO A 19 3.09 0.09 6.67
C PRO A 19 1.79 -0.27 5.95
N PHE A 20 1.73 -1.43 5.30
CA PHE A 20 0.53 -1.87 4.60
C PHE A 20 -0.56 -2.34 5.56
N VAL A 21 -0.18 -3.07 6.61
CA VAL A 21 -1.12 -3.51 7.67
C VAL A 21 -1.78 -2.29 8.33
N ASP A 22 -1.01 -1.23 8.59
CA ASP A 22 -1.54 0.01 9.15
C ASP A 22 -2.51 0.71 8.19
N ILE A 23 -2.24 0.69 6.88
CA ILE A 23 -3.14 1.23 5.85
C ILE A 23 -4.43 0.40 5.78
N GLU A 24 -4.32 -0.92 5.72
CA GLU A 24 -5.46 -1.84 5.73
C GLU A 24 -6.37 -1.59 6.94
N ALA A 25 -5.78 -1.48 8.13
CA ALA A 25 -6.50 -1.21 9.37
C ALA A 25 -7.13 0.20 9.40
N ALA A 26 -6.42 1.21 8.89
CA ALA A 26 -6.90 2.60 8.90
C ALA A 26 -8.06 2.85 7.93
N PHE A 27 -8.02 2.22 6.75
CA PHE A 27 -9.01 2.42 5.69
C PHE A 27 -10.05 1.28 5.62
N GLY A 28 -9.83 0.20 6.37
CA GLY A 28 -10.71 -0.97 6.39
C GLY A 28 -10.72 -1.71 5.07
N ILE A 29 -9.55 -1.82 4.43
CA ILE A 29 -9.36 -2.47 3.13
C ILE A 29 -8.42 -3.67 3.27
N THR A 30 -8.46 -4.57 2.30
CA THR A 30 -7.43 -5.62 2.11
C THR A 30 -6.60 -5.29 0.88
N ILE A 31 -5.28 -5.44 0.98
CA ILE A 31 -4.29 -5.20 -0.06
C ILE A 31 -3.55 -6.51 -0.29
N ASP A 32 -3.68 -7.08 -1.49
CA ASP A 32 -2.93 -8.29 -1.87
C ASP A 32 -1.50 -7.96 -2.34
N ASP A 33 -0.69 -8.98 -2.53
CA ASP A 33 0.68 -8.91 -3.06
C ASP A 33 0.83 -7.99 -4.30
N ASP A 34 -0.05 -8.16 -5.31
CA ASP A 34 0.02 -7.41 -6.57
C ASP A 34 -0.32 -5.93 -6.34
N GLU A 35 -1.34 -5.67 -5.52
CA GLU A 35 -1.77 -4.32 -5.16
C GLU A 35 -0.75 -3.61 -4.26
N ALA A 36 -0.10 -4.34 -3.35
CA ALA A 36 1.00 -3.82 -2.54
C ALA A 36 2.16 -3.35 -3.43
N LEU A 37 2.52 -4.13 -4.45
CA LEU A 37 3.55 -3.75 -5.42
C LEU A 37 3.18 -2.52 -6.24
N ASN A 38 1.94 -2.46 -6.72
CA ASN A 38 1.43 -1.29 -7.42
C ASN A 38 1.47 -0.03 -6.53
N LEU A 39 1.00 -0.12 -5.28
CA LEU A 39 1.01 0.98 -4.33
C LEU A 39 2.42 1.43 -3.94
N TYR A 40 3.37 0.49 -3.86
CA TYR A 40 4.78 0.79 -3.57
C TYR A 40 5.44 1.62 -4.68
N ASP A 41 5.14 1.30 -5.95
CA ASP A 41 5.69 2.00 -7.11
C ASP A 41 5.01 3.36 -7.39
N MET A 42 3.76 3.54 -6.94
CA MET A 42 3.00 4.77 -7.12
C MET A 42 3.58 5.98 -6.36
N VAL A 43 3.26 7.18 -6.84
CA VAL A 43 3.47 8.41 -6.05
C VAL A 43 2.34 8.59 -5.05
N LEU A 44 2.58 9.33 -3.97
CA LEU A 44 1.63 9.49 -2.87
C LEU A 44 0.22 9.89 -3.32
N GLY A 45 0.10 10.80 -4.29
CA GLY A 45 -1.20 11.22 -4.81
C GLY A 45 -1.97 10.10 -5.53
N GLU A 46 -1.28 9.29 -6.32
CA GLU A 46 -1.86 8.14 -7.03
C GLU A 46 -2.24 7.03 -6.05
N ALA A 47 -1.35 6.74 -5.09
CA ALA A 47 -1.61 5.74 -4.05
C ALA A 47 -2.85 6.09 -3.21
N VAL A 48 -3.04 7.36 -2.86
CA VAL A 48 -4.25 7.82 -2.13
C VAL A 48 -5.51 7.59 -2.96
N LEU A 49 -5.49 7.93 -4.26
CA LEU A 49 -6.63 7.71 -5.14
C LEU A 49 -6.95 6.21 -5.25
N ARG A 50 -5.93 5.36 -5.39
CA ARG A 50 -6.09 3.92 -5.49
C ARG A 50 -6.67 3.31 -4.21
N ILE A 51 -6.18 3.72 -3.04
CA ILE A 51 -6.73 3.29 -1.73
C ILE A 51 -8.21 3.67 -1.61
N MET A 52 -8.60 4.87 -2.05
CA MET A 52 -10.00 5.30 -2.05
C MET A 52 -10.89 4.49 -3.01
N GLU A 53 -10.33 4.00 -4.12
CA GLU A 53 -11.03 3.11 -5.05
C GLU A 53 -11.23 1.72 -4.43
N LEU A 54 -10.16 1.12 -3.88
CA LEU A 54 -10.23 -0.17 -3.18
C LEU A 54 -11.28 -0.17 -2.07
N GLN A 55 -11.34 0.92 -1.29
CA GLN A 55 -12.33 1.07 -0.23
C GLN A 55 -13.78 1.05 -0.77
N LYS A 56 -14.01 1.58 -1.98
CA LYS A 56 -15.33 1.55 -2.62
C LYS A 56 -15.64 0.20 -3.27
N GLU A 57 -14.63 -0.51 -3.78
CA GLU A 57 -14.81 -1.82 -4.41
C GLU A 57 -15.14 -2.91 -3.38
N GLN A 58 -14.66 -2.74 -2.14
CA GLN A 58 -14.84 -3.71 -1.05
C GLN A 58 -16.08 -3.42 -0.17
N TRP A 59 -16.89 -2.39 -0.49
CA TRP A 59 -18.13 -2.00 0.19
C TRP A 59 -19.36 -2.19 -0.70
#